data_AF-U3B1A9-F1
#
_entry.id   AF-U3B1A9-F1
#
_cell.length_a   1.000
_cell.length_b   1.000
_cell.length_c   1.000
_cell.angle_alpha   90.00
_cell.angle_beta   90.00
_cell.angle_gamma   90.00
#
_symmetry.space_group_name_H-M   'P 1'
#
loop_
_entity.id
_entity.type
_entity.pdbx_description
1 polymer ?
#
loop_
_entity_poly.entity_id
_entity_poly.type
_entity_poly.pdbx_seq_one_letter_code
_entity_poly.pdbx_strand_id
1 'polypeptide(L)' 'MFNASSKKATSSPLSNFVKRTSSSEKKKVYKRVIVAASEAQNSTIEKAKAIDS' A
#
# COMPACT_ATOMS: atom_id res chain seq x y z
N MET A 1 1.99 -2.25 39.85
CA MET A 1 2.90 -2.65 38.75
C MET A 1 2.05 -3.05 37.57
N PHE A 2 2.03 -2.24 36.50
CA PHE A 2 1.33 -2.61 35.27
C PHE A 2 2.14 -3.69 34.55
N ASN A 3 1.73 -4.95 34.70
CA ASN A 3 2.31 -6.06 33.96
C ASN A 3 1.77 -6.01 32.52
N ALA A 4 2.28 -5.06 31.74
CA ALA A 4 2.08 -5.04 30.29
C ALA A 4 2.85 -6.21 29.71
N SER A 5 2.20 -7.38 29.66
CA SER A 5 2.67 -8.52 28.91
C SER A 5 2.90 -8.05 27.48
N SER A 6 4.15 -7.77 27.10
CA SER A 6 4.45 -7.20 25.79
C SER A 6 4.07 -8.25 24.75
N LYS A 7 2.93 -8.05 24.09
CA LYS A 7 2.61 -8.81 22.89
C LYS A 7 3.71 -8.46 21.90
N LYS A 8 4.71 -9.35 21.77
CA LYS A 8 5.78 -9.19 20.79
C LYS A 8 5.09 -8.96 19.45
N ALA A 9 5.36 -7.80 18.84
CA ALA A 9 4.77 -7.47 17.55
C ALA A 9 5.14 -8.58 16.55
N THR A 10 4.17 -9.42 16.23
CA THR A 10 4.35 -10.52 15.29
C THR A 10 4.65 -9.93 13.93
N SER A 11 5.70 -10.42 13.27
CA SER A 11 6.04 -9.97 11.93
C SER A 11 4.88 -10.28 10.98
N SER A 12 4.24 -9.24 10.44
CA SER A 12 3.29 -9.35 9.34
C SER A 12 4.02 -9.41 8.00
N PRO A 13 3.40 -9.94 6.94
CA PRO A 13 3.94 -9.87 5.58
C PRO A 13 4.32 -8.45 5.17
N LEU A 14 3.48 -7.45 5.51
CA LEU A 14 3.78 -6.05 5.27
C LEU A 14 5.01 -5.58 6.05
N SER A 15 5.11 -5.90 7.34
CA SER A 15 6.28 -5.51 8.15
C SER A 15 7.56 -6.17 7.65
N ASN A 16 7.49 -7.41 7.15
CA ASN A 16 8.62 -8.10 6.55
C ASN A 16 9.01 -7.48 5.21
N PHE A 17 8.06 -7.12 4.36
CA PHE A 17 8.32 -6.38 3.13
C PHE A 17 9.01 -5.04 3.42
N VAL A 18 8.49 -4.26 4.37
CA VAL A 18 9.07 -2.96 4.72
C VAL A 18 10.47 -3.10 5.34
N LYS A 19 10.70 -4.11 6.18
CA LYS A 19 11.98 -4.25 6.91
C LYS A 19 13.05 -5.02 6.14
N ARG A 20 12.67 -6.06 5.40
CA ARG A 20 13.61 -7.07 4.86
C ARG A 20 13.81 -6.99 3.35
N THR A 21 12.92 -6.35 2.60
CA THR A 21 13.05 -6.23 1.14
C THR A 21 14.04 -5.13 0.75
N SER A 22 14.81 -5.38 -0.31
CA SER A 22 15.77 -4.40 -0.85
C SER A 22 15.07 -3.16 -1.39
N SER A 23 15.77 -2.03 -1.43
CA SER A 23 15.21 -0.77 -1.95
C SER A 23 14.80 -0.86 -3.42
N SER A 24 15.54 -1.62 -4.23
CA SER A 24 15.24 -1.81 -5.66
C SER A 24 13.94 -2.61 -5.86
N GLU A 25 13.71 -3.64 -5.05
CA GLU A 25 12.46 -4.42 -5.09
C GLU A 25 11.28 -3.65 -4.52
N LYS A 26 11.47 -2.90 -3.42
CA LYS A 26 10.44 -1.98 -2.90
C LYS A 26 10.00 -0.99 -3.97
N LYS A 27 10.94 -0.39 -4.71
CA LYS A 27 10.64 0.55 -5.80
C LYS A 27 9.77 -0.08 -6.90
N LYS A 28 9.99 -1.36 -7.24
CA LYS A 28 9.15 -2.07 -8.22
C LYS A 28 7.71 -2.22 -7.72
N VAL A 29 7.53 -2.61 -6.47
CA VAL A 29 6.20 -2.77 -5.86
C VAL A 29 5.50 -1.42 -5.72
N TYR A 30 6.17 -0.40 -5.21
CA TYR A 30 5.61 0.95 -5.11
C TYR A 30 5.19 1.51 -6.47
N LYS A 31 6.02 1.33 -7.50
CA LYS A 31 5.66 1.74 -8.86
C LYS A 31 4.35 1.08 -9.33
N ARG A 32 4.19 -0.23 -9.10
CA ARG A 32 2.96 -0.95 -9.46
C ARG A 32 1.73 -0.42 -8.72
N VAL A 33 1.87 -0.18 -7.41
CA VAL A 33 0.78 0.36 -6.59
C VAL A 33 0.35 1.75 -7.07
N ILE A 34 1.32 2.63 -7.35
CA ILE A 34 1.03 3.99 -7.83
C ILE A 34 0.31 3.94 -9.17
N VAL A 35 0.78 3.12 -10.12
CA VAL A 35 0.14 2.97 -11.44
C VAL A 35 -1.30 2.49 -11.30
N ALA A 36 -1.54 1.42 -10.53
CA ALA A 36 -2.89 0.90 -10.33
C ALA A 36 -3.82 1.92 -9.64
N ALA A 37 -3.30 2.68 -8.68
CA ALA A 37 -4.06 3.74 -8.03
C ALA A 37 -4.43 4.86 -9.01
N SER A 38 -3.48 5.29 -9.85
CA SER A 38 -3.73 6.28 -10.90
C SER A 38 -4.75 5.80 -11.93
N GLU A 39 -4.66 4.55 -12.37
CA GLU A 39 -5.64 3.94 -13.29
C GLU A 39 -7.05 3.91 -12.68
N ALA A 40 -7.18 3.53 -11.41
CA ALA A 40 -8.46 3.52 -10.71
C ALA A 40 -9.06 4.94 -10.55
N GLN A 41 -8.22 5.93 -10.24
CA GLN A 41 -8.62 7.34 -10.18
C GLN A 41 -9.10 7.83 -11.54
N ASN A 42 -8.34 7.57 -12.61
CA ASN A 42 -8.73 7.95 -13.97
C ASN A 42 -10.05 7.30 -14.38
N SER A 43 -10.25 6.02 -14.09
CA SER A 43 -11.54 5.34 -14.36
C SER A 43 -12.71 6.03 -13.65
N THR A 44 -12.50 6.52 -12.43
CA THR A 44 -13.53 7.25 -11.68
C THR A 44 -13.82 8.61 -12.31
N ILE A 45 -12.78 9.33 -12.74
CA ILE A 45 -12.91 10.62 -13.43
C ILE A 45 -13.66 10.46 -14.76
N GLU A 46 -13.35 9.45 -15.56
CA GLU A 46 -14.05 9.20 -16.83
C GLU A 46 -15.53 8.87 -16.61
N LYS A 47 -15.86 8.10 -15.56
CA LYS A 47 -17.27 7.86 -15.18
C LYS A 47 -17.98 9.15 -14.78
N ALA A 48 -17.31 10.04 -14.05
CA ALA A 48 -17.89 11.33 -13.65
C ALA A 48 -18.13 12.23 -14.87
N LYS A 49 -17.16 12.34 -15.78
CA LYS A 49 -17.31 13.11 -17.03
C LYS A 49 -18.50 12.66 -17.86
N ALA A 50 -18.76 11.35 -17.94
CA ALA A 50 -19.90 10.80 -18.69
C ALA A 50 -21.27 11.12 -18.07
N ILE A 51 -21.31 11.56 -16.80
CA ILE A 51 -22.54 12.01 -16.12
C ILE A 51 -22.74 13.51 -16.35
N ASP A 52 -21.66 14.28 -16.41
CA ASP A 52 -21.67 15.74 -16.58
C ASP A 52 -21.78 16.20 -18.06
N SER A 53 -21.71 15.27 -19.02
CA SER A 53 -21.80 15.51 -20.48
C SER A 53 -23.15 15.09 -21.05
#